data_AF-A0A2J0YSC6-F1
#
_entry.id   AF-A0A2J0YSC6-F1
#
_cell.length_a   1.000
_cell.length_b   1.000
_cell.length_c   1.000
_cell.angle_alpha   90.00
_cell.angle_beta   90.00
_cell.angle_gamma   90.00
#
_symmetry.space_group_name_H-M   'P 1'
#
loop_
_entity.id
_entity.type
_entity.pdbx_description
1 polymer ?
#
loop_
_entity_poly.entity_id
_entity_poly.type
_entity_poly.pdbx_seq_one_letter_code
_entity_poly.pdbx_strand_id
1 'polypeptide(L)'
;FNEHKTADNIVNRIKAGETIALISDAGTPAISDPGYFLVKHCLDSGIDVECLPGATAFVPALVNSGLPNEKFCFEGFLPQKKGRQSKLAELAEESRTIIFYESPHRLVKTLEQFAEVMGADR
;
A
#
# COMPACT_ATOMS: atom_id res chain seq x y z
N PHE A 1 18.19 -3.36 -2.70
CA PHE A 1 18.18 -2.64 -1.41
C PHE A 1 18.12 -3.70 -0.32
N ASN A 2 19.03 -3.70 0.66
CA ASN A 2 18.98 -4.69 1.74
C ASN A 2 18.25 -4.08 2.93
N GLU A 3 16.91 -4.14 2.87
CA GLU A 3 16.03 -3.50 3.86
C GLU A 3 16.29 -4.00 5.29
N HIS A 4 16.71 -5.26 5.46
CA HIS A 4 17.08 -5.81 6.76
C HIS A 4 18.30 -5.11 7.37
N LYS A 5 19.40 -5.00 6.61
CA LYS A 5 20.61 -4.33 7.12
C LYS A 5 20.37 -2.85 7.45
N THR A 6 19.53 -2.18 6.66
CA THR A 6 19.16 -0.80 6.93
C THR A 6 18.29 -0.68 8.18
N ALA A 7 17.33 -1.58 8.37
CA ALA A 7 16.49 -1.61 9.57
C ALA A 7 17.31 -1.85 10.85
N ASP A 8 18.24 -2.80 10.84
CA ASP A 8 19.11 -3.11 11.98
C ASP A 8 19.90 -1.88 12.44
N ASN A 9 20.47 -1.14 11.49
CA ASN A 9 21.23 0.08 11.80
C ASN A 9 20.35 1.16 12.43
N ILE A 10 19.14 1.37 11.88
CA ILE A 10 18.20 2.36 12.41
C ILE A 10 17.77 1.98 13.83
N VAL A 11 17.45 0.71 14.07
CA VAL A 11 17.07 0.20 15.40
C VAL A 11 18.20 0.40 16.42
N ASN A 12 19.46 0.14 16.05
CA ASN A 12 20.59 0.37 16.94
C ASN A 12 20.79 1.85 17.29
N ARG A 13 20.56 2.75 16.34
CA ARG A 13 20.59 4.20 16.58
C ARG A 13 19.49 4.64 17.55
N ILE A 14 18.28 4.10 17.41
CA ILE A 14 17.18 4.38 18.35
C ILE A 14 17.54 3.87 19.75
N LYS A 15 18.09 2.65 19.86
CA LYS A 15 18.56 2.10 21.14
C LYS A 15 19.70 2.91 21.77
N ALA A 16 20.49 3.63 20.95
CA ALA A 16 21.51 4.56 21.42
C ALA A 16 20.95 5.91 21.89
N GLY A 17 19.62 6.10 21.85
CA GLY A 17 18.92 7.30 22.34
C GLY A 17 18.49 8.26 21.24
N GLU A 18 18.69 7.94 19.97
CA GLU A 18 18.21 8.80 18.87
C GLU A 18 16.68 8.69 18.70
N THR A 19 16.04 9.83 18.44
CA THR A 19 14.63 9.89 17.99
C THR A 19 14.61 9.97 16.47
N ILE A 20 13.85 9.10 15.81
CA ILE A 20 13.82 8.98 14.35
C ILE A 20 12.39 9.12 13.84
N ALA A 21 12.21 9.92 12.78
CA ALA A 21 10.97 10.02 12.02
C ALA A 21 11.09 9.29 10.68
N LEU A 22 10.08 8.50 10.33
CA LEU A 22 9.94 7.89 9.01
C LEU A 22 9.00 8.76 8.16
N ILE A 23 9.45 9.13 6.96
CA ILE A 23 8.69 9.92 6.00
C ILE A 23 8.72 9.24 4.63
N SER A 24 7.69 9.50 3.81
CA SER A 24 7.65 9.15 2.38
C SER A 24 7.56 10.42 1.55
N ASP A 25 7.75 10.29 0.23
CA ASP A 25 7.64 11.43 -0.69
C ASP A 25 6.22 12.04 -0.66
N ALA A 26 5.20 11.23 -0.38
CA ALA A 26 3.83 11.68 -0.23
C ALA A 26 2.98 10.75 0.66
N GLY A 27 2.04 11.34 1.40
CA GLY A 27 1.00 10.60 2.10
C GLY A 27 1.46 9.99 3.42
N THR A 28 0.98 8.77 3.69
CA THR A 28 1.25 8.04 4.93
C THR A 28 2.35 7.00 4.67
N PRO A 29 3.53 7.12 5.31
CA PRO A 29 4.63 6.17 5.12
C PRO A 29 4.24 4.72 5.39
N ALA A 30 4.98 3.78 4.80
CA ALA A 30 4.75 2.33 4.87
C ALA A 30 3.46 1.80 4.19
N ILE A 31 2.59 2.66 3.64
CA ILE A 31 1.44 2.24 2.84
C ILE A 31 1.75 2.44 1.35
N SER A 32 1.94 1.34 0.62
CA SER A 32 2.43 1.36 -0.77
C SER A 32 3.83 1.99 -0.96
N ASP A 33 4.50 2.31 0.16
CA ASP A 33 5.86 2.80 0.26
C ASP A 33 6.69 1.88 1.18
N PRO A 34 8.04 1.91 1.11
CA PRO A 34 8.90 1.23 2.08
C PRO A 34 8.63 1.72 3.51
N GLY A 35 8.87 0.85 4.49
CA GLY A 35 8.75 1.22 5.92
C GLY A 35 8.21 0.10 6.80
N TYR A 36 7.41 -0.81 6.22
CA TYR A 36 6.84 -1.95 6.95
C TYR A 36 7.90 -2.74 7.73
N PHE A 37 9.01 -3.11 7.08
CA PHE A 37 10.06 -3.89 7.75
C PHE A 37 10.73 -3.14 8.88
N LEU A 38 10.96 -1.82 8.74
CA LEU A 38 11.52 -1.01 9.81
C LEU A 38 10.58 -0.96 11.01
N VAL A 39 9.30 -0.65 10.79
CA VAL A 39 8.27 -0.62 11.84
C VAL A 39 8.21 -1.97 12.54
N LYS A 40 8.14 -3.07 11.78
CA LYS A 40 8.14 -4.43 12.33
C LYS A 40 9.38 -4.71 13.18
N HIS A 41 10.56 -4.31 12.72
CA HIS A 41 11.81 -4.53 13.46
C HIS A 41 11.92 -3.70 14.74
N CYS A 42 11.40 -2.46 14.74
CA CYS A 42 11.27 -1.65 15.94
C CYS A 42 10.37 -2.34 16.97
N LEU A 43 9.18 -2.77 16.56
CA LEU A 43 8.22 -3.46 17.44
C LEU A 43 8.81 -4.77 18.00
N ASP A 44 9.46 -5.58 17.16
CA ASP A 44 10.13 -6.82 17.58
C ASP A 44 11.30 -6.56 18.55
N SER A 45 11.86 -5.35 18.53
CA SER A 45 12.93 -4.91 19.42
C SER A 45 12.45 -4.19 20.68
N GLY A 46 11.14 -4.12 20.91
CA GLY A 46 10.54 -3.39 22.05
C GLY A 46 10.71 -1.87 21.96
N ILE A 47 10.86 -1.33 20.75
CA ILE A 47 10.89 0.11 20.50
C ILE A 47 9.47 0.58 20.23
N ASP A 48 9.06 1.64 20.93
CA ASP A 48 7.77 2.29 20.72
C ASP A 48 7.70 2.94 19.33
N VAL A 49 6.58 2.74 18.65
CA VAL A 49 6.29 3.34 17.34
C VAL A 49 4.96 4.07 17.43
N GLU A 50 4.99 5.38 17.14
CA GLU A 50 3.79 6.22 17.07
C GLU A 50 3.49 6.57 15.61
N CYS A 51 2.25 6.36 15.18
CA CYS A 51 1.78 6.72 13.85
C CYS A 51 0.88 7.94 13.95
N LEU A 52 1.25 9.03 13.27
CA LEU A 52 0.46 10.25 13.23
C LEU A 52 -0.62 10.15 12.15
N PRO A 53 -1.83 10.71 12.38
CA PRO A 53 -2.82 10.85 11.32
C PRO A 53 -2.29 11.78 10.22
N GLY A 54 -2.65 11.51 8.97
CA GLY A 54 -2.11 12.26 7.85
C GLY A 54 -2.81 11.99 6.52
N ALA A 55 -2.28 12.61 5.47
CA ALA A 55 -2.81 12.47 4.13
C ALA A 55 -2.68 11.02 3.63
N THR A 56 -3.75 10.50 3.02
CA THR A 56 -3.77 9.20 2.36
C THR A 56 -4.59 9.35 1.09
N ALA A 57 -4.03 9.06 -0.09
CA ALA A 57 -4.70 9.39 -1.34
C ALA A 57 -6.00 8.61 -1.60
N PHE A 58 -6.07 7.33 -1.19
CA PHE A 58 -7.25 6.50 -1.43
C PHE A 58 -8.48 6.91 -0.60
N VAL A 59 -8.31 7.49 0.58
CA VAL A 59 -9.42 7.84 1.49
C VAL A 59 -10.33 8.93 0.88
N PRO A 60 -9.84 10.11 0.46
CA PRO A 60 -10.67 11.10 -0.21
C PRO A 60 -11.16 10.62 -1.57
N ALA A 61 -10.40 9.77 -2.28
CA ALA A 61 -10.87 9.16 -3.52
C ALA A 61 -12.10 8.27 -3.30
N LEU A 62 -12.10 7.44 -2.25
CA LEU A 62 -13.24 6.60 -1.85
C LEU A 62 -14.44 7.43 -1.40
N VAL A 63 -14.21 8.51 -0.63
CA VAL A 63 -15.28 9.43 -0.21
C VAL A 63 -15.95 10.08 -1.42
N ASN A 64 -15.17 10.49 -2.42
CA ASN A 64 -15.67 11.18 -3.60
C ASN A 64 -16.24 10.26 -4.67
N SER A 65 -15.95 8.94 -4.63
CA SER A 65 -16.38 8.01 -5.68
C SER A 65 -17.88 7.67 -5.62
N GLY A 66 -18.52 7.86 -4.46
CA GLY A 66 -19.91 7.43 -4.24
C GLY A 66 -20.09 5.91 -4.15
N LEU A 67 -18.99 5.14 -4.14
CA LEU A 67 -19.03 3.68 -3.98
C LEU A 67 -19.28 3.29 -2.51
N PRO A 68 -19.86 2.10 -2.24
CA PRO A 68 -19.98 1.59 -0.88
C PRO A 68 -18.62 1.59 -0.15
N ASN A 69 -18.56 2.25 1.00
CA ASN A 69 -17.31 2.45 1.74
C ASN A 69 -17.33 1.87 3.16
N GLU A 70 -18.39 1.14 3.54
CA GLU A 70 -18.46 0.40 4.81
C GLU A 70 -17.39 -0.70 4.88
N LYS A 71 -17.17 -1.39 3.76
CA LYS A 71 -16.15 -2.42 3.59
C LYS A 71 -15.49 -2.25 2.23
N PHE A 72 -14.17 -2.19 2.23
CA PHE A 72 -13.38 -2.03 1.01
C PHE A 72 -12.08 -2.82 1.10
N CYS A 73 -11.47 -3.07 -0.05
CA CYS A 73 -10.16 -3.66 -0.21
C CYS A 73 -9.21 -2.61 -0.77
N PHE A 74 -8.10 -2.36 -0.10
CA PHE A 74 -7.01 -1.60 -0.68
C PHE A 74 -5.95 -2.57 -1.22
N GLU A 75 -5.79 -2.59 -2.54
CA GLU A 75 -4.89 -3.51 -3.25
C GLU A 75 -3.58 -2.84 -3.67
N GLY A 76 -3.43 -1.53 -3.44
CA GLY A 76 -2.26 -0.77 -3.86
C GLY A 76 -1.99 -0.95 -5.35
N PHE A 77 -0.72 -1.20 -5.70
CA PHE A 77 -0.31 -1.42 -7.09
C PHE A 77 -0.37 -2.90 -7.47
N LEU A 78 -1.05 -3.21 -8.57
CA LEU A 78 -1.05 -4.55 -9.14
C LEU A 78 0.36 -5.02 -9.54
N PRO A 79 0.66 -6.33 -9.43
CA PRO A 79 1.89 -6.91 -9.93
C PRO A 79 2.11 -6.56 -11.42
N GLN A 80 3.37 -6.28 -11.78
CA GLN A 80 3.71 -5.91 -13.15
C GLN A 80 3.69 -7.10 -14.12
N LYS A 81 4.09 -8.29 -13.64
CA LYS A 81 4.29 -9.48 -14.48
C LYS A 81 3.80 -10.75 -13.78
N LYS A 82 4.66 -11.36 -12.95
CA LYS A 82 4.36 -12.62 -12.27
C LYS A 82 3.21 -12.43 -11.27
N GLY A 83 2.24 -13.34 -11.29
CA GLY A 83 1.08 -13.32 -10.39
C GLY A 83 -0.04 -12.36 -10.78
N ARG A 84 0.15 -11.50 -11.80
CA ARG A 84 -0.87 -10.51 -12.20
C ARG A 84 -2.19 -11.17 -12.59
N GLN A 85 -2.16 -12.16 -13.47
CA GLN A 85 -3.38 -12.84 -13.95
C GLN A 85 -4.12 -13.57 -12.83
N SER A 86 -3.39 -14.29 -11.97
CA SER A 86 -3.98 -14.95 -10.80
C SER A 86 -4.62 -13.95 -9.84
N LYS A 87 -3.97 -12.81 -9.61
CA LYS A 87 -4.52 -11.75 -8.76
C LYS A 87 -5.75 -11.09 -9.38
N LEU A 88 -5.76 -10.85 -10.69
CA LEU A 88 -6.95 -10.34 -11.38
C LEU A 88 -8.12 -11.31 -11.30
N ALA A 89 -7.88 -12.62 -11.44
CA ALA A 89 -8.91 -13.64 -11.30
C ALA A 89 -9.46 -13.72 -9.87
N GLU A 90 -8.59 -13.63 -8.86
CA GLU A 90 -9.01 -13.54 -7.44
C GLU A 90 -9.89 -12.30 -7.19
N LEU A 91 -9.49 -11.15 -7.74
CA LEU A 91 -10.22 -9.88 -7.56
C LEU A 91 -11.52 -9.81 -8.34
N ALA A 92 -11.69 -10.62 -9.39
CA ALA A 92 -12.96 -10.72 -10.10
C ALA A 92 -14.08 -11.22 -9.19
N GLU A 93 -13.77 -12.11 -8.24
CA GLU A 93 -14.71 -12.67 -7.26
C GLU A 93 -14.95 -11.76 -6.04
N GLU A 94 -14.19 -10.67 -5.91
CA GLU A 94 -14.37 -9.71 -4.82
C GLU A 94 -15.63 -8.86 -5.05
N SER A 95 -16.44 -8.71 -4.01
CA SER A 95 -17.72 -7.97 -4.06
C SER A 95 -17.67 -6.59 -3.39
N ARG A 96 -16.66 -6.35 -2.55
CA ARG A 96 -16.42 -5.06 -1.91
C ARG A 96 -15.85 -4.06 -2.91
N THR A 97 -15.92 -2.78 -2.57
CA THR A 97 -15.19 -1.74 -3.30
C THR A 97 -13.69 -2.03 -3.26
N ILE A 98 -13.04 -2.07 -4.43
CA ILE A 98 -11.61 -2.32 -4.55
C ILE A 98 -10.92 -1.02 -4.95
N ILE A 99 -9.86 -0.66 -4.24
CA ILE A 99 -9.09 0.54 -4.49
C ILE A 99 -7.69 0.14 -4.95
N PHE A 100 -7.33 0.65 -6.11
CA PHE A 100 -6.01 0.45 -6.71
C PHE A 100 -5.27 1.79 -6.81
N TYR A 101 -3.95 1.70 -6.75
CA TYR A 101 -3.07 2.72 -7.30
C TYR A 101 -2.54 2.23 -8.65
N GLU A 102 -2.40 3.17 -9.59
CA GLU A 102 -1.90 2.86 -10.93
C GLU A 102 -1.07 4.02 -11.49
N SER A 103 0.00 3.66 -12.19
CA SER A 103 0.84 4.59 -12.94
C SER A 103 0.09 5.11 -14.17
N PRO A 104 0.24 6.39 -14.54
CA PRO A 104 -0.38 6.94 -15.75
C PRO A 104 0.00 6.16 -17.01
N HIS A 105 1.20 5.60 -17.08
CA HIS A 105 1.68 4.85 -18.24
C HIS A 105 1.04 3.45 -18.39
N ARG A 106 0.39 2.94 -17.34
CA ARG A 106 -0.22 1.60 -17.33
C ARG A 106 -1.74 1.63 -17.18
N LEU A 107 -2.32 2.80 -16.95
CA LEU A 107 -3.72 2.98 -16.61
C LEU A 107 -4.65 2.35 -17.67
N VAL A 108 -4.51 2.76 -18.93
CA VAL A 108 -5.36 2.27 -20.04
C VAL A 108 -5.31 0.74 -20.13
N LYS A 109 -4.11 0.17 -20.17
CA LYS A 109 -3.92 -1.29 -20.22
C LYS A 109 -4.54 -2.02 -19.02
N THR A 110 -4.48 -1.41 -17.84
CA THR A 110 -5.05 -2.01 -16.63
C THR A 110 -6.57 -2.00 -16.67
N LEU A 111 -7.18 -0.91 -17.16
CA LEU A 111 -8.62 -0.81 -17.34
C LEU A 111 -9.13 -1.79 -18.40
N GLU A 112 -8.41 -1.98 -19.51
CA GLU A 112 -8.72 -3.01 -20.52
C GLU A 112 -8.75 -4.41 -19.89
N GLN A 113 -7.76 -4.73 -19.06
CA GLN A 113 -7.71 -6.01 -18.36
C GLN A 113 -8.82 -6.18 -17.32
N PHE A 114 -9.23 -5.09 -16.65
CA PHE A 114 -10.39 -5.12 -15.76
C PHE A 114 -11.67 -5.43 -16.53
N ALA A 115 -11.90 -4.77 -17.67
CA ALA A 115 -13.06 -5.05 -18.50
C ALA A 115 -13.07 -6.51 -19.02
N GLU A 116 -11.91 -7.04 -19.41
CA GLU A 116 -11.77 -8.43 -19.87
C GLU A 116 -12.04 -9.46 -18.77
N VAL A 117 -11.52 -9.25 -17.55
CA VAL A 117 -11.53 -10.26 -16.48
C VAL A 117 -12.73 -10.09 -15.52
N MET A 118 -13.14 -8.85 -15.27
CA MET A 118 -14.17 -8.52 -14.28
C MET A 118 -15.51 -8.08 -14.92
N GLY A 119 -15.55 -7.96 -16.25
CA GLY A 119 -16.70 -7.50 -17.03
C GLY A 119 -16.65 -6.01 -17.33
N ALA A 120 -17.11 -5.62 -18.52
CA ALA A 120 -17.05 -4.24 -19.01
C ALA A 120 -18.05 -3.29 -18.29
N ASP A 121 -19.06 -3.83 -17.62
CA ASP A 121 -20.10 -3.08 -16.91
C ASP A 121 -19.81 -2.90 -15.41
N ARG A 122 -18.64 -3.36 -14.96
CA ARG A 122 -18.20 -3.25 -13.57
C ARG A 122 -17.31 -2.03 -13.34
#